data_AF-A0AAJ5RXP4-F1
#
_entry.id   AF-A0AAJ5RXP4-F1
#
_cell.length_a   1.000
_cell.length_b   1.000
_cell.length_c   1.000
_cell.angle_alpha   90.00
_cell.angle_beta   90.00
_cell.angle_gamma   90.00
#
_symmetry.space_group_name_H-M   'P 1'
#
loop_
_entity.id
_entity.type
_entity.pdbx_description
1 polymer ?
#
loop_
_entity_poly.entity_id
_entity_poly.type
_entity_poly.pdbx_seq_one_letter_code
_entity_poly.pdbx_strand_id
1 'polypeptide(L)'
;MGFLKRLVGAIFSFWFLLTFVALVAGAAALAVYRMHFVGGFSTQSADWSAFGSYIGGILGPLVSFLTLGAVLRTVYLQRDLLNTQKAEFIKLSDQQVASLQRQDEQLQLSREESARAMVQNHLSNQFRLVEMFIAHQQRQAEAMSAAAFRITELDQGTFAQRMEAAQPALHDKELAMKNVQELLNLSIKLSLTEFKNAKEINDLVAPSLLKVLTSGGAGENNDVSGGVIVK
;
A
#
# COMPACT_ATOMS: atom_id res chain seq x y z
N MET A 1 -12.99 28.34 -16.41
CA MET A 1 -12.98 29.70 -15.83
C MET A 1 -13.82 30.76 -16.57
N GLY A 2 -14.07 30.65 -17.88
CA GLY A 2 -14.84 31.66 -18.63
C GLY A 2 -16.36 31.65 -18.40
N PHE A 3 -16.97 30.49 -18.15
CA PHE A 3 -18.42 30.36 -17.97
C PHE A 3 -18.93 31.05 -16.70
N LEU A 4 -18.25 30.81 -15.56
CA LEU A 4 -18.56 31.46 -14.28
C LEU A 4 -18.46 32.99 -14.34
N LYS A 5 -17.45 33.55 -15.02
CA LYS A 5 -17.33 35.02 -15.17
C LYS A 5 -18.48 35.62 -15.99
N ARG A 6 -18.90 34.94 -17.06
CA ARG A 6 -20.06 35.38 -17.89
C ARG A 6 -21.36 35.27 -17.12
N LEU A 7 -21.51 34.23 -16.30
CA LEU A 7 -22.70 33.99 -15.51
C LEU A 7 -22.83 34.99 -14.36
N VAL A 8 -21.74 35.27 -13.64
CA VAL A 8 -21.69 36.33 -12.61
C VAL A 8 -21.95 37.71 -13.22
N GLY A 9 -21.38 38.00 -14.39
CA GLY A 9 -21.67 39.24 -15.12
C GLY A 9 -23.14 39.36 -15.53
N ALA A 10 -23.76 38.26 -15.99
CA ALA A 10 -25.17 38.24 -16.35
C ALA A 10 -26.10 38.38 -15.14
N ILE A 11 -25.74 37.81 -13.99
CA ILE A 11 -26.47 38.00 -12.73
C ILE A 11 -26.38 39.47 -12.32
N PHE A 12 -25.17 40.04 -12.28
CA PHE A 12 -24.98 41.43 -11.90
C PHE A 12 -25.74 42.38 -12.82
N SER A 13 -25.71 42.11 -14.13
CA SER A 13 -26.49 42.85 -15.14
C SER A 13 -28.00 42.70 -14.95
N PHE A 14 -28.49 41.53 -14.53
CA PHE A 14 -29.91 41.28 -14.29
C PHE A 14 -30.41 42.02 -13.05
N TRP A 15 -29.69 41.96 -11.93
CA TRP A 15 -30.05 42.70 -10.71
C TRP A 15 -29.98 44.21 -10.93
N PHE A 16 -28.97 44.69 -11.65
CA PHE A 16 -28.86 46.09 -12.02
C PHE A 16 -30.06 46.54 -12.89
N LEU A 17 -30.45 45.72 -13.87
CA LEU A 17 -31.64 45.97 -14.69
C LEU A 17 -32.92 46.00 -13.85
N LEU A 18 -33.08 45.06 -12.91
CA LEU A 18 -34.25 44.98 -12.03
C LEU A 18 -34.40 46.24 -11.16
N THR A 19 -33.29 46.69 -10.57
CA THR A 19 -33.23 47.93 -9.78
C THR A 19 -33.50 49.16 -10.63
N PHE A 20 -32.96 49.21 -11.85
CA PHE A 20 -33.19 50.31 -12.77
C PHE A 20 -34.68 50.41 -13.17
N VAL A 21 -35.32 49.29 -13.50
CA VAL A 21 -36.75 49.25 -13.83
C VAL A 21 -37.61 49.70 -12.66
N ALA A 22 -37.30 49.26 -11.43
CA ALA A 22 -38.01 49.70 -10.23
C ALA A 22 -37.85 51.21 -9.97
N LEU A 23 -36.66 51.77 -10.16
CA LEU A 23 -36.39 53.21 -10.02
C LEU A 23 -37.14 54.03 -11.06
N VAL A 24 -37.13 53.61 -12.33
CA VAL A 24 -37.85 54.28 -13.41
C VAL A 24 -39.35 54.25 -13.17
N ALA A 25 -39.90 53.12 -12.73
CA ALA A 25 -41.32 53.00 -12.39
C ALA A 25 -41.72 53.92 -11.22
N GLY A 26 -40.88 54.01 -10.18
CA GLY A 26 -41.09 54.93 -9.06
C GLY A 26 -41.04 56.40 -9.48
N ALA A 27 -40.06 56.77 -10.30
CA ALA A 27 -39.95 58.13 -10.83
C ALA A 27 -41.15 58.48 -11.74
N ALA A 28 -41.60 57.54 -12.57
CA ALA A 28 -42.78 57.72 -13.43
C ALA A 28 -44.06 57.90 -12.61
N ALA A 29 -44.27 57.08 -11.57
CA ALA A 29 -45.41 57.24 -10.67
C ALA A 29 -45.40 58.60 -9.96
N LEU A 30 -44.23 59.08 -9.55
CA LEU A 30 -44.07 60.39 -8.93
C LEU A 30 -44.34 61.55 -9.92
N ALA A 31 -43.88 61.42 -11.16
CA ALA A 31 -44.11 62.40 -12.21
C ALA A 31 -45.61 62.50 -12.57
N VAL A 32 -46.28 61.36 -12.74
CA VAL A 32 -47.73 61.30 -13.01
C VAL A 32 -48.52 61.90 -11.85
N TYR A 33 -48.17 61.56 -10.61
CA TYR A 33 -48.77 62.18 -9.42
C TYR A 33 -48.63 63.72 -9.46
N ARG A 34 -47.43 64.25 -9.74
CA ARG A 34 -47.18 65.70 -9.75
C ARG A 34 -47.89 66.45 -10.90
N MET A 35 -48.16 65.77 -12.02
CA MET A 35 -48.94 66.32 -13.14
C MET A 35 -50.43 66.40 -12.82
N HIS A 36 -50.98 65.41 -12.14
CA HIS A 36 -52.42 65.37 -11.80
C HIS A 36 -52.77 66.18 -10.54
N PHE A 37 -51.86 66.26 -9.56
CA PHE A 37 -52.06 67.00 -8.32
C PHE A 37 -51.18 68.26 -8.30
N VAL A 38 -51.80 69.42 -8.54
CA VAL A 38 -51.12 70.73 -8.56
C VAL A 38 -51.35 71.45 -7.23
N GLY A 39 -50.29 71.67 -6.45
CA GLY A 39 -50.35 72.33 -5.14
C GLY A 39 -49.01 72.30 -4.40
N GLY A 40 -48.95 72.96 -3.23
CA GLY A 40 -47.82 72.87 -2.30
C GLY A 40 -47.87 71.58 -1.45
N PHE A 41 -46.89 71.38 -0.57
CA PHE A 41 -46.91 70.25 0.36
C PHE A 41 -48.11 70.36 1.31
N SER A 42 -48.92 69.29 1.41
CA SER A 42 -50.04 69.28 2.34
C SER A 42 -49.56 69.17 3.79
N THR A 43 -50.19 69.95 4.67
CA THR A 43 -50.03 69.87 6.12
C THR A 43 -50.96 68.83 6.75
N GLN A 44 -51.89 68.26 5.98
CA GLN A 44 -52.84 67.26 6.46
C GLN A 44 -52.27 65.84 6.30
N SER A 45 -52.29 65.07 7.39
CA SER A 45 -51.81 63.68 7.41
C SER A 45 -52.60 62.76 6.44
N ALA A 46 -53.89 63.05 6.21
CA ALA A 46 -54.73 62.26 5.31
C ALA A 46 -54.23 62.26 3.86
N ASP A 47 -53.68 63.37 3.37
CA ASP A 47 -53.18 63.50 2.01
C ASP A 47 -51.91 62.67 1.80
N TRP A 48 -51.06 62.57 2.83
CA TRP A 48 -49.87 61.71 2.82
C TRP A 48 -50.24 60.22 2.81
N SER A 49 -51.31 59.83 3.52
CA SER A 49 -51.85 58.47 3.48
C SER A 49 -52.37 58.08 2.09
N ALA A 50 -53.11 58.99 1.43
CA ALA A 50 -53.61 58.79 0.08
C ALA A 50 -52.47 58.71 -0.96
N PHE A 51 -51.45 59.57 -0.84
CA PHE A 51 -50.24 59.51 -1.67
C PHE A 51 -49.52 58.16 -1.53
N GLY A 52 -49.30 57.71 -0.30
CA GLY A 52 -48.68 56.42 -0.02
C GLY A 52 -49.45 55.25 -0.62
N SER A 53 -50.78 55.32 -0.59
CA SER A 53 -51.66 54.30 -1.18
C SER A 53 -51.61 54.28 -2.71
N TYR A 54 -51.53 55.44 -3.38
CA TYR A 54 -51.35 55.52 -4.83
C TYR A 54 -50.01 54.92 -5.29
N ILE A 55 -48.91 55.35 -4.66
CA ILE A 55 -47.57 54.86 -4.98
C ILE A 55 -47.44 53.38 -4.64
N GLY A 56 -47.95 52.95 -3.48
CA GLY A 56 -47.98 51.54 -3.06
C GLY A 56 -48.84 50.67 -3.97
N GLY A 57 -49.96 51.19 -4.49
CA GLY A 57 -50.83 50.48 -5.42
C GLY A 57 -50.21 50.22 -6.79
N ILE A 58 -49.30 51.08 -7.24
CA ILE A 58 -48.55 50.91 -8.50
C ILE A 58 -47.28 50.08 -8.29
N LEU A 59 -46.49 50.41 -7.27
CA LEU A 59 -45.22 49.73 -7.01
C LEU A 59 -45.41 48.33 -6.44
N GLY A 60 -46.48 48.06 -5.67
CA GLY A 60 -46.73 46.76 -5.05
C GLY A 60 -46.83 45.61 -6.06
N PRO A 61 -47.73 45.68 -7.06
CA PRO A 61 -47.82 44.67 -8.13
C PRO A 61 -46.54 44.57 -8.97
N LEU A 62 -45.89 45.70 -9.28
CA LEU A 62 -44.66 45.74 -10.06
C LEU A 62 -43.49 45.04 -9.33
N VAL A 63 -43.26 45.38 -8.06
CA VAL A 63 -42.23 44.75 -7.23
C VAL A 63 -42.52 43.27 -7.04
N SER A 64 -43.79 42.89 -6.87
CA SER A 64 -44.20 41.48 -6.75
C SER A 64 -43.85 40.68 -8.01
N PHE A 65 -44.11 41.24 -9.20
CA PHE A 65 -43.76 40.62 -10.48
C PHE A 65 -42.24 40.49 -10.67
N LEU A 66 -41.49 41.57 -10.38
CA LEU A 66 -40.03 41.56 -10.43
C LEU A 66 -39.42 40.53 -9.47
N THR A 67 -39.99 40.41 -8.27
CA THR A 67 -39.56 39.43 -7.26
C THR A 67 -39.79 38.00 -7.74
N LEU A 68 -40.95 37.71 -8.33
CA LEU A 68 -41.24 36.39 -8.90
C LEU A 68 -40.25 36.05 -10.03
N GLY A 69 -39.96 36.99 -10.93
CA GLY A 69 -38.98 36.81 -11.99
C GLY A 69 -37.56 36.56 -11.46
N ALA A 70 -37.15 37.27 -10.41
CA ALA A 70 -35.88 37.05 -9.74
C ALA A 70 -35.79 35.65 -9.11
N VAL A 71 -36.83 35.21 -8.40
CA VAL A 71 -36.90 33.87 -7.80
C VAL A 71 -36.87 32.78 -8.87
N LEU A 72 -37.62 32.95 -9.97
CA LEU A 72 -37.61 31.97 -11.06
C LEU A 72 -36.22 31.86 -11.70
N ARG A 73 -35.52 32.99 -11.86
CA ARG A 73 -34.16 33.02 -12.39
C ARG A 73 -33.18 32.32 -11.46
N THR A 74 -33.26 32.52 -10.15
CA THR A 74 -32.39 31.84 -9.18
C THR A 74 -32.66 30.35 -9.16
N VAL A 75 -33.92 29.90 -9.20
CA VAL A 75 -34.28 28.47 -9.28
C VAL A 75 -33.71 27.83 -10.54
N TYR A 76 -33.81 28.49 -11.71
CA TYR A 76 -33.23 27.96 -12.94
C TYR A 76 -31.72 27.76 -12.81
N LEU A 77 -31.02 28.75 -12.24
CA LEU A 77 -29.58 28.67 -12.04
C LEU A 77 -29.19 27.56 -11.05
N GLN A 78 -29.93 27.42 -9.96
CA GLN A 78 -29.71 26.35 -8.99
C GLN A 78 -29.85 24.97 -9.65
N ARG A 79 -30.83 24.79 -10.54
CA ARG A 79 -31.02 23.53 -11.29
C ARG A 79 -29.84 23.24 -12.23
N ASP A 80 -29.36 24.25 -12.94
CA ASP A 80 -28.21 24.10 -13.86
C ASP A 80 -26.92 23.72 -13.11
N LEU A 81 -26.70 24.36 -11.95
CA LEU A 81 -25.58 24.05 -11.07
C LEU A 81 -25.66 22.61 -10.55
N LEU A 82 -26.83 22.17 -10.07
CA LEU A 82 -27.03 20.80 -9.58
C LEU A 82 -26.79 19.76 -10.68
N ASN A 83 -27.25 20.01 -11.90
CA ASN A 83 -27.02 19.11 -13.03
C ASN A 83 -25.52 19.01 -13.36
N THR A 84 -24.81 20.14 -13.35
CA THR A 84 -23.36 20.18 -13.58
C THR A 84 -22.62 19.43 -12.49
N GLN A 85 -22.94 19.71 -11.22
CA GLN A 85 -22.34 19.02 -10.07
C GLN A 85 -22.59 17.51 -10.12
N LYS A 86 -23.79 17.07 -10.49
CA LYS A 86 -24.10 15.64 -10.63
C LYS A 86 -23.26 14.99 -11.73
N ALA A 87 -23.08 15.66 -12.87
CA ALA A 87 -22.27 15.14 -13.96
C ALA A 87 -20.78 15.05 -13.58
N GLU A 88 -20.25 16.06 -12.88
CA GLU A 88 -18.88 16.03 -12.36
C GLU A 88 -18.69 14.93 -11.31
N PHE A 89 -19.67 14.76 -10.41
CA PHE A 89 -19.64 13.71 -9.40
C PHE A 89 -19.60 12.31 -10.02
N ILE A 90 -20.41 12.04 -11.04
CA ILE A 90 -20.39 10.75 -11.76
C ILE A 90 -19.02 10.51 -12.38
N LYS A 91 -18.45 11.50 -13.06
CA LYS A 91 -17.10 11.37 -13.64
C LYS A 91 -16.03 11.09 -12.59
N LEU A 92 -16.10 11.75 -11.44
CA LEU A 92 -15.17 11.52 -10.33
C LEU A 92 -15.33 10.11 -9.74
N SER A 93 -16.58 9.65 -9.59
CA SER A 93 -16.86 8.29 -9.14
C SER A 93 -16.29 7.23 -10.09
N ASP A 94 -16.49 7.41 -11.40
CA ASP A 94 -15.95 6.50 -12.42
C ASP A 94 -14.41 6.48 -12.39
N GLN A 95 -13.79 7.65 -12.25
CA GLN A 95 -12.33 7.77 -12.09
C GLN A 95 -11.83 7.08 -10.82
N GLN A 96 -12.56 7.17 -9.71
CA GLN A 96 -12.22 6.52 -8.46
C GLN A 96 -12.29 4.99 -8.58
N VAL A 97 -13.34 4.46 -9.20
CA VAL A 97 -13.47 3.01 -9.45
C VAL A 97 -12.32 2.50 -10.32
N ALA A 98 -12.01 3.19 -11.41
CA ALA A 98 -10.88 2.82 -12.27
C ALA A 98 -9.52 2.92 -11.53
N SER A 99 -9.35 3.89 -10.63
CA SER A 99 -8.15 4.02 -9.80
C SER A 99 -8.02 2.87 -8.81
N LEU A 100 -9.12 2.44 -8.18
CA LEU A 100 -9.14 1.32 -7.24
C LEU A 100 -8.79 0.01 -7.95
N GLN A 101 -9.31 -0.22 -9.15
CA GLN A 101 -8.96 -1.39 -9.96
C GLN A 101 -7.45 -1.44 -10.26
N ARG A 102 -6.86 -0.33 -10.70
CA ARG A 102 -5.41 -0.25 -10.94
C ARG A 102 -4.59 -0.48 -9.68
N GLN A 103 -5.07 -0.01 -8.53
CA GLN A 103 -4.40 -0.23 -7.26
C GLN A 103 -4.44 -1.70 -6.85
N ASP A 104 -5.56 -2.38 -7.06
CA ASP A 104 -5.67 -3.81 -6.79
C ASP A 104 -4.74 -4.62 -7.70
N GLU A 105 -4.70 -4.32 -9.00
CA GLU A 105 -3.77 -4.94 -9.96
C GLU A 105 -2.30 -4.75 -9.52
N GLN A 106 -1.90 -3.54 -9.14
CA GLN A 106 -0.55 -3.28 -8.64
C GLN A 106 -0.24 -4.03 -7.35
N LEU A 107 -1.21 -4.13 -6.44
CA LEU A 107 -1.06 -4.85 -5.19
C LEU A 107 -0.90 -6.36 -5.44
N GLN A 108 -1.64 -6.92 -6.39
CA GLN A 108 -1.50 -8.32 -6.81
C GLN A 108 -0.11 -8.58 -7.38
N LEU A 109 0.35 -7.76 -8.34
CA LEU A 109 1.69 -7.87 -8.91
C LEU A 109 2.78 -7.74 -7.85
N SER A 110 2.66 -6.76 -6.95
CA SER A 110 3.62 -6.56 -5.84
C SER A 110 3.63 -7.76 -4.87
N ARG A 111 2.47 -8.38 -4.59
CA ARG A 111 2.37 -9.59 -3.78
C ARG A 111 3.05 -10.77 -4.46
N GLU A 112 2.88 -10.93 -5.77
CA GLU A 112 3.57 -11.98 -6.53
C GLU A 112 5.08 -11.78 -6.53
N GLU A 113 5.56 -10.56 -6.79
CA GLU A 113 6.98 -10.22 -6.76
C GLU A 113 7.59 -10.45 -5.37
N SER A 114 6.91 -10.00 -4.31
CA SER A 114 7.37 -10.20 -2.93
C SER A 114 7.38 -11.68 -2.53
N ALA A 115 6.38 -12.47 -2.93
CA ALA A 115 6.36 -13.91 -2.70
C ALA A 115 7.55 -14.59 -3.40
N ARG A 116 7.84 -14.23 -4.66
CA ARG A 116 9.02 -14.73 -5.38
C ARG A 116 10.32 -14.33 -4.68
N ALA A 117 10.44 -13.08 -4.25
CA ALA A 117 11.61 -12.60 -3.54
C ALA A 117 11.80 -13.31 -2.19
N MET A 118 10.73 -13.61 -1.45
CA MET A 118 10.81 -14.40 -0.21
C MET A 118 11.34 -15.81 -0.46
N VAL A 119 10.87 -16.48 -1.51
CA VAL A 119 11.36 -17.82 -1.89
C VAL A 119 12.83 -17.77 -2.28
N GLN A 120 13.24 -16.78 -3.11
CA GLN A 120 14.64 -16.61 -3.50
C GLN A 120 15.55 -16.31 -2.31
N ASN A 121 15.12 -15.44 -1.39
CA ASN A 121 15.86 -15.14 -0.17
C ASN A 121 16.01 -16.38 0.71
N HIS A 122 14.93 -17.16 0.87
CA HIS A 122 14.98 -18.41 1.63
C HIS A 122 15.93 -19.43 0.99
N LEU A 123 15.84 -19.61 -0.34
CA LEU A 123 16.74 -20.48 -1.10
C LEU A 123 18.20 -20.06 -0.93
N SER A 124 18.51 -18.77 -1.09
CA SER A 124 19.86 -18.24 -0.89
C SER A 124 20.37 -18.43 0.54
N ASN A 125 19.50 -18.31 1.54
CA ASN A 125 19.87 -18.57 2.93
C ASN A 125 20.19 -20.06 3.15
N GLN A 126 19.34 -20.96 2.66
CA GLN A 126 19.55 -22.41 2.77
C GLN A 126 20.81 -22.86 2.02
N PHE A 127 21.04 -22.31 0.82
CA PHE A 127 22.23 -22.60 0.03
C PHE A 127 23.51 -22.21 0.78
N ARG A 128 23.54 -21.01 1.39
CA ARG A 128 24.65 -20.56 2.24
C ARG A 128 24.89 -21.46 3.45
N LEU A 129 23.82 -21.94 4.10
CA LEU A 129 23.94 -22.90 5.20
C LEU A 129 24.55 -24.22 4.72
N VAL A 130 24.10 -24.76 3.58
CA VAL A 130 24.65 -25.98 3.00
C VAL A 130 26.13 -25.81 2.64
N GLU A 131 26.51 -24.70 2.01
CA GLU A 131 27.92 -24.38 1.71
C GLU A 131 28.77 -24.29 2.99
N MET A 132 28.24 -23.66 4.04
CA MET A 132 28.92 -23.59 5.33
C MET A 132 29.14 -24.98 5.94
N PHE A 133 28.13 -25.88 5.87
CA PHE A 133 28.27 -27.26 6.34
C PHE A 133 29.28 -28.06 5.50
N ILE A 134 29.29 -27.89 4.18
CA ILE A 134 30.29 -28.51 3.30
C ILE A 134 31.70 -28.09 3.74
N ALA A 135 31.92 -26.77 3.91
CA ALA A 135 33.21 -26.25 4.33
C ALA A 135 33.60 -26.68 5.76
N HIS A 136 32.63 -26.89 6.65
CA HIS A 136 32.88 -27.43 7.98
C HIS A 136 33.33 -28.90 7.91
N GLN A 137 32.62 -29.75 7.16
CA GLN A 137 32.96 -31.17 7.01
C GLN A 137 34.28 -31.39 6.29
N GLN A 138 34.60 -30.55 5.29
CA GLN A 138 35.91 -30.58 4.62
C GLN A 138 37.05 -30.28 5.62
N ARG A 139 36.91 -29.24 6.45
CA ARG A 139 37.89 -28.91 7.49
C ARG A 139 38.03 -30.02 8.53
N GLN A 140 36.93 -30.66 8.94
CA GLN A 140 37.00 -31.82 9.84
C GLN A 140 37.77 -32.99 9.18
N ALA A 141 37.48 -33.30 7.92
CA ALA A 141 38.17 -34.38 7.20
C ALA A 141 39.68 -34.12 7.07
N GLU A 142 40.08 -32.87 6.81
CA GLU A 142 41.48 -32.45 6.78
C GLU A 142 42.14 -32.61 8.15
N ALA A 143 41.48 -32.17 9.23
CA ALA A 143 41.99 -32.32 10.59
C ALA A 143 42.16 -33.79 11.01
N MET A 144 41.19 -34.65 10.68
CA MET A 144 41.26 -36.10 10.93
C MET A 144 42.39 -36.75 10.12
N SER A 145 42.59 -36.32 8.86
CA SER A 145 43.72 -36.77 8.05
C SER A 145 45.07 -36.40 8.68
N ALA A 146 45.19 -35.18 9.22
CA ALA A 146 46.39 -34.73 9.91
C ALA A 146 46.59 -35.42 11.28
N ALA A 147 45.52 -35.78 11.97
CA ALA A 147 45.58 -36.57 13.20
C ALA A 147 46.07 -38.00 12.93
N ALA A 148 45.50 -38.69 11.93
CA ALA A 148 45.93 -40.03 11.52
C ALA A 148 47.40 -40.05 11.10
N PHE A 149 47.84 -39.05 10.33
CA PHE A 149 49.24 -38.90 9.94
C PHE A 149 50.17 -38.74 11.16
N ARG A 150 49.82 -37.85 12.10
CA ARG A 150 50.60 -37.66 13.33
C ARG A 150 50.69 -38.93 14.17
N ILE A 151 49.59 -39.69 14.31
CA ILE A 151 49.58 -40.95 15.07
C ILE A 151 50.51 -41.99 14.44
N THR A 152 50.56 -42.04 13.10
CA THR A 152 51.41 -42.99 12.37
C THR A 152 52.90 -42.64 12.39
N GLU A 153 53.24 -41.34 12.51
CA GLU A 153 54.62 -40.83 12.64
C GLU A 153 55.21 -40.89 14.06
N LEU A 154 54.42 -41.20 15.10
CA LEU A 154 54.95 -41.29 16.47
C LEU A 154 56.07 -42.34 16.59
N ASP A 155 57.14 -42.01 17.31
CA ASP A 155 58.30 -42.90 17.54
C ASP A 155 58.00 -44.05 18.53
N GLN A 156 56.78 -44.11 19.07
CA GLN A 156 56.38 -45.10 20.08
C GLN A 156 55.54 -46.22 19.46
N GLY A 157 55.78 -47.46 19.91
CA GLY A 157 55.05 -48.65 19.48
C GLY A 157 55.54 -49.27 18.16
N THR A 158 54.89 -50.38 17.77
CA THR A 158 55.08 -50.98 16.44
C THR A 158 54.19 -50.30 15.40
N PHE A 159 54.55 -50.36 14.12
CA PHE A 159 53.75 -49.82 13.03
C PHE A 159 52.28 -50.31 13.05
N ALA A 160 52.06 -51.59 13.41
CA ALA A 160 50.73 -52.16 13.53
C ALA A 160 49.87 -51.46 14.60
N GLN A 161 50.45 -51.20 15.78
CA GLN A 161 49.76 -50.49 16.87
C GLN A 161 49.45 -49.03 16.52
N ARG A 162 50.35 -48.36 15.79
CA ARG A 162 50.11 -46.99 15.32
C ARG A 162 49.02 -46.93 14.24
N MET A 163 48.99 -47.91 13.35
CA MET A 163 47.95 -48.01 12.33
C MET A 163 46.59 -48.28 12.94
N GLU A 164 46.52 -49.17 13.94
CA GLU A 164 45.31 -49.45 14.71
C GLU A 164 44.83 -48.21 15.48
N ALA A 165 45.73 -47.47 16.11
CA ALA A 165 45.40 -46.21 16.80
C ALA A 165 44.95 -45.08 15.85
N ALA A 166 45.40 -45.09 14.59
CA ALA A 166 45.00 -44.12 13.57
C ALA A 166 43.67 -44.48 12.87
N GLN A 167 43.21 -45.73 13.01
CA GLN A 167 42.04 -46.27 12.33
C GLN A 167 40.73 -45.51 12.62
N PRO A 168 40.43 -45.07 13.87
CA PRO A 168 39.25 -44.25 14.15
C PRO A 168 39.28 -42.91 13.39
N ALA A 169 40.42 -42.23 13.34
CA ALA A 169 40.56 -40.97 12.63
C ALA A 169 40.39 -41.14 11.11
N LEU A 170 40.84 -42.28 10.54
CA LEU A 170 40.61 -42.61 9.14
C LEU A 170 39.13 -42.92 8.85
N HIS A 171 38.44 -43.60 9.77
CA HIS A 171 37.01 -43.89 9.65
C HIS A 171 36.16 -42.61 9.71
N ASP A 172 36.44 -41.73 10.68
CA ASP A 172 35.73 -40.45 10.83
C ASP A 172 35.95 -39.53 9.63
N LYS A 173 37.17 -39.55 9.06
CA LYS A 173 37.47 -38.85 7.79
C LYS A 173 36.60 -39.37 6.65
N GLU A 174 36.49 -40.69 6.48
CA GLU A 174 35.68 -41.29 5.42
C GLU A 174 34.20 -40.91 5.57
N LEU A 175 33.69 -40.90 6.80
CA LEU A 175 32.33 -40.46 7.13
C LEU A 175 32.12 -38.97 6.81
N ALA A 176 33.07 -38.10 7.18
CA ALA A 176 33.04 -36.68 6.84
C ALA A 176 33.04 -36.44 5.32
N MET A 177 33.85 -37.19 4.56
CA MET A 177 33.87 -37.11 3.09
C MET A 177 32.56 -37.58 2.45
N LYS A 178 31.95 -38.65 2.98
CA LYS A 178 30.63 -39.10 2.54
C LYS A 178 29.56 -38.04 2.78
N ASN A 179 29.61 -37.36 3.92
CA ASN A 179 28.72 -36.24 4.24
C ASN A 179 28.89 -35.06 3.29
N VAL A 180 30.13 -34.73 2.91
CA VAL A 180 30.41 -33.70 1.88
C VAL A 180 29.74 -34.05 0.55
N GLN A 181 29.84 -35.31 0.10
CA GLN A 181 29.22 -35.75 -1.15
C GLN A 181 27.68 -35.64 -1.13
N GLU A 182 27.06 -36.02 0.00
CA GLU A 182 25.61 -35.89 0.20
C GLU A 182 25.16 -34.41 0.18
N LEU A 183 25.91 -33.52 0.83
CA LEU A 183 25.62 -32.09 0.84
C LEU A 183 25.84 -31.43 -0.53
N LEU A 184 26.86 -31.85 -1.29
CA LEU A 184 27.07 -31.39 -2.66
C LEU A 184 25.91 -31.80 -3.57
N ASN A 185 25.42 -33.03 -3.44
CA ASN A 185 24.25 -33.48 -4.18
C ASN A 185 23.00 -32.66 -3.81
N LEU A 186 22.81 -32.35 -2.52
CA LEU A 186 21.75 -31.47 -2.06
C LEU A 186 21.87 -30.06 -2.65
N SER A 187 23.07 -29.47 -2.65
CA SER A 187 23.35 -28.16 -3.24
C SER A 187 23.00 -28.11 -4.73
N ILE A 188 23.39 -29.15 -5.50
CA ILE A 188 23.04 -29.28 -6.91
C ILE A 188 21.50 -29.37 -7.08
N LYS A 189 20.83 -30.21 -6.29
CA LYS A 189 19.36 -30.33 -6.33
C LYS A 189 18.66 -29.00 -6.01
N LEU A 190 19.15 -28.26 -5.02
CA LEU A 190 18.65 -26.93 -4.67
C LEU A 190 18.82 -25.92 -5.82
N SER A 191 19.90 -26.02 -6.59
CA SER A 191 20.14 -25.11 -7.72
C SER A 191 19.28 -25.41 -8.96
N LEU A 192 18.92 -26.68 -9.16
CA LEU A 192 18.22 -27.14 -10.37
C LEU A 192 16.70 -27.23 -10.21
N THR A 193 16.19 -27.13 -8.97
CA THR A 193 14.76 -27.28 -8.69
C THR A 193 14.10 -25.91 -8.56
N GLU A 194 12.99 -25.71 -9.27
CA GLU A 194 12.12 -24.56 -9.04
C GLU A 194 11.20 -24.80 -7.85
N PHE A 195 11.19 -23.88 -6.89
CA PHE A 195 10.38 -23.99 -5.67
C PHE A 195 9.23 -22.99 -5.70
N LYS A 196 8.04 -23.44 -5.30
CA LYS A 196 6.85 -22.58 -5.21
C LYS A 196 6.74 -21.87 -3.87
N ASN A 197 7.33 -22.44 -2.82
CA ASN A 197 7.24 -21.93 -1.46
C ASN A 197 8.43 -22.40 -0.61
N ALA A 198 8.63 -21.76 0.54
CA ALA A 198 9.72 -22.10 1.47
C ALA A 198 9.58 -23.50 2.09
N LYS A 199 8.36 -24.05 2.16
CA LYS A 199 8.12 -25.39 2.73
C LYS A 199 8.75 -26.47 1.85
N GLU A 200 8.57 -26.38 0.52
CA GLU A 200 9.19 -27.32 -0.43
C GLU A 200 10.72 -27.31 -0.32
N ILE A 201 11.33 -26.15 -0.06
CA ILE A 201 12.77 -26.04 0.18
C ILE A 201 13.13 -26.80 1.46
N ASN A 202 12.40 -26.58 2.55
CA ASN A 202 12.67 -27.24 3.83
C ASN A 202 12.47 -28.77 3.75
N ASP A 203 11.41 -29.22 3.08
CA ASP A 203 11.11 -30.65 2.90
C ASP A 203 12.24 -31.36 2.13
N LEU A 204 12.94 -30.66 1.22
CA LEU A 204 14.11 -31.18 0.52
C LEU A 204 15.39 -31.14 1.38
N VAL A 205 15.59 -30.06 2.15
CA VAL A 205 16.85 -29.81 2.90
C VAL A 205 16.90 -30.58 4.22
N ALA A 206 15.82 -30.56 5.00
CA ALA A 206 15.76 -31.13 6.34
C ALA A 206 16.18 -32.61 6.43
N PRO A 207 15.67 -33.54 5.58
CA PRO A 207 16.06 -34.94 5.68
C PRO A 207 17.55 -35.17 5.36
N SER A 208 18.11 -34.43 4.40
CA SER A 208 19.54 -34.51 4.06
C SER A 208 20.43 -33.95 5.16
N LEU A 209 20.07 -32.82 5.78
CA LEU A 209 20.80 -32.27 6.92
C LEU A 209 20.72 -33.18 8.14
N LEU A 210 19.54 -33.73 8.45
CA LEU A 210 19.37 -34.66 9.57
C LEU A 210 20.23 -35.92 9.38
N LYS A 211 20.29 -36.47 8.16
CA LYS A 211 21.16 -37.61 7.84
C LYS A 211 22.64 -37.30 8.12
N VAL A 212 23.11 -36.12 7.72
CA VAL A 212 24.50 -35.68 7.98
C VAL A 212 24.76 -35.48 9.47
N LEU A 213 23.86 -34.79 10.18
CA LEU A 213 23.99 -34.53 11.62
C LEU A 213 23.96 -35.81 12.47
N THR A 214 23.11 -36.77 12.11
CA THR A 214 23.00 -38.06 12.82
C THR A 214 24.13 -39.02 12.47
N SER A 215 24.68 -38.95 11.26
CA SER A 215 25.83 -39.78 10.89
C SER A 215 27.11 -39.41 11.66
N GLY A 216 27.28 -38.16 12.08
CA GLY A 216 28.44 -37.71 12.86
C GLY A 216 28.28 -37.81 14.39
N GLY A 217 27.08 -38.13 14.90
CA GLY A 217 26.75 -38.07 16.33
C GLY A 217 26.82 -39.39 17.11
N ALA A 218 27.24 -40.50 16.50
CA ALA A 218 27.28 -41.82 17.14
C ALA A 218 28.63 -42.19 17.77
N GLY A 219 29.48 -41.19 18.08
CA GLY A 219 30.81 -41.37 18.68
C GLY A 219 30.98 -40.83 20.11
N GLU A 220 29.98 -40.17 20.68
CA GLU A 220 30.12 -39.48 21.98
C GLU A 220 28.97 -39.85 22.93
N ASN A 221 28.97 -41.09 23.41
CA ASN A 221 28.45 -41.51 24.72
C ASN A 221 28.49 -43.04 24.81
N ASN A 222 29.67 -43.57 25.13
CA ASN A 222 29.75 -44.75 25.99
C ASN A 222 31.15 -44.81 26.61
N ASP A 223 31.14 -44.97 27.93
CA ASP A 223 32.20 -45.57 28.74
C ASP A 223 33.21 -44.66 29.45
N VAL A 224 32.73 -43.89 30.45
CA VAL A 224 33.44 -43.77 31.75
C VAL A 224 32.40 -43.63 32.87
N SER A 225 31.64 -44.69 33.17
CA SER A 225 31.04 -44.83 34.51
C SER A 225 30.54 -46.26 34.77
N GLY A 226 31.41 -47.11 35.32
CA GLY A 226 30.96 -48.31 36.02
C GLY A 226 32.03 -49.38 36.29
N GLY A 227 32.45 -49.53 37.56
CA GLY A 227 33.05 -50.77 38.11
C GLY A 227 34.52 -50.67 38.56
N VAL A 228 34.84 -50.14 39.75
CA VAL A 228 34.95 -50.86 41.06
C VAL A 228 36.13 -51.87 41.11
N ILE A 229 37.04 -51.74 42.10
CA ILE A 229 37.38 -52.75 43.14
C ILE A 229 38.41 -52.18 44.15
N VAL A 230 37.92 -52.02 45.38
CA VAL A 230 38.52 -52.28 46.70
C VAL A 230 39.97 -52.82 46.75
N LYS A 231 40.87 -52.05 47.39
CA LYS A 231 41.56 -52.42 48.64
C LYS A 231 42.22 -51.21 49.28
#